data_AF-A0A395SXM2-F1
#
_entry.id   AF-A0A395SXM2-F1
#
_cell.length_a   1.000
_cell.length_b   1.000
_cell.length_c   1.000
_cell.angle_alpha   90.00
_cell.angle_beta   90.00
_cell.angle_gamma   90.00
#
_symmetry.space_group_name_H-M   'P 1'
#
loop_
_entity.id
_entity.type
_entity.pdbx_description
1 polymer ?
#
loop_
_entity_poly.entity_id
_entity_poly.type
_entity_poly.pdbx_seq_one_letter_code
_entity_poly.pdbx_strand_id
1 'polypeptide(L)'
;MVHHRKQKTPMAEPQRPQSLPIDSFEEITFECRVPTELPAIKRITKPLPFCKSLSENLAWASAFIDRAGHLTEDYELLEKRLHAAIDTIGNDAIEMTLLRRQFHDQSHKVEELESTVGRQAKEHRELEQRLASTRATATRTERDLASKLRNAEKALQQSKAAEGRLKSKLDKTLLEEHERWQREAEHDREDHASLDAAHDALEKALQEKTALQSELDTKIQEHTVTKHELSVAQETLVNCKANCEEKNSRIDALTQQLATANRTNTELSASVQSATAQLSSKDQEIADLTQSLNQANSNLATANQAITQKDSAISSLEASLAGVQEERDQKLKLLEDLQQSTQATQKALQDKIDELSTHDLEDHQRLEAATEAKRLSDESIKDLQAKVDAANAHDADVQRRLQAEEEAKRAAEAELERVKLQLEEASKPKLPNTVTLSNPIPIVGSLGGATSDFDDIFYPIVSSFPITLYGHSSVNVFVSINGLLSLDTGDRTYTHQPLPSRTGGLPAHTLFPFWCDLFIYKDTPQGIYYEITGQAPSRSLYVEWYVSRYGDKNQYYHFLVLLEEARPNIVTYKYFEALDKGARCTIGAQGPNSAQQWSYNEAKALPGVQVVIDTGSGSVTESTFPITN
;
A
#
# COMPACT_ATOMS: atom_id res chain seq x y z
N MET A 1 -70.41 49.68 -12.47
CA MET A 1 -70.94 51.01 -12.85
C MET A 1 -69.88 51.76 -13.64
N VAL A 2 -70.08 52.01 -14.94
CA VAL A 2 -69.42 53.09 -15.70
C VAL A 2 -70.40 53.53 -16.80
N HIS A 3 -70.58 54.84 -17.00
CA HIS A 3 -71.39 55.39 -18.11
C HIS A 3 -70.56 55.57 -19.39
N HIS A 4 -71.22 55.70 -20.55
CA HIS A 4 -70.84 56.34 -21.83
C HIS A 4 -71.10 55.42 -23.04
N ARG A 5 -71.47 55.88 -24.25
CA ARG A 5 -72.15 57.15 -24.68
C ARG A 5 -72.61 56.96 -26.13
N LYS A 6 -73.86 56.51 -26.38
CA LYS A 6 -74.37 56.38 -27.77
C LYS A 6 -74.72 57.76 -28.34
N GLN A 7 -74.10 58.12 -29.46
CA GLN A 7 -74.44 59.32 -30.24
C GLN A 7 -75.67 59.06 -31.13
N LYS A 8 -76.67 59.96 -31.05
CA LYS A 8 -77.37 60.50 -32.23
C LYS A 8 -76.48 61.64 -32.77
N THR A 9 -76.56 62.17 -33.99
CA THR A 9 -77.69 62.53 -34.90
C THR A 9 -77.04 62.76 -36.31
N PRO A 10 -77.71 63.24 -37.40
CA PRO A 10 -79.12 63.58 -37.60
C PRO A 10 -79.79 62.88 -38.81
N MET A 11 -81.12 63.00 -38.89
CA MET A 11 -81.86 63.08 -40.15
C MET A 11 -82.36 64.53 -40.29
N ALA A 12 -82.36 65.06 -41.52
CA ALA A 12 -82.80 66.43 -41.81
C ALA A 12 -84.30 66.49 -42.20
N GLU A 13 -84.85 67.71 -42.20
CA GLU A 13 -86.29 68.00 -42.25
C GLU A 13 -86.81 68.41 -43.67
N PRO A 14 -88.13 68.66 -43.87
CA PRO A 14 -88.79 68.44 -45.15
C PRO A 14 -89.00 69.70 -46.02
N GLN A 15 -89.51 69.50 -47.25
CA GLN A 15 -90.18 70.54 -48.02
C GLN A 15 -91.53 70.04 -48.61
N ARG A 16 -92.39 71.01 -48.97
CA ARG A 16 -93.81 70.84 -49.37
C ARG A 16 -94.07 71.54 -50.73
N PRO A 17 -95.30 71.60 -51.28
CA PRO A 17 -95.51 71.57 -52.73
C PRO A 17 -95.52 72.94 -53.44
N GLN A 18 -95.57 72.90 -54.77
CA GLN A 18 -96.06 73.97 -55.65
C GLN A 18 -97.13 73.42 -56.62
N SER A 19 -97.81 74.30 -57.36
CA SER A 19 -99.19 74.08 -57.85
C SER A 19 -99.48 74.70 -59.23
N LEU A 20 -100.39 74.06 -59.98
CA LEU A 20 -101.39 74.58 -60.95
C LEU A 20 -101.00 75.71 -61.94
N PRO A 21 -101.51 75.64 -63.19
CA PRO A 21 -102.73 76.42 -63.49
C PRO A 21 -103.97 75.60 -63.89
N ILE A 22 -105.06 76.32 -64.14
CA ILE A 22 -106.40 75.87 -64.60
C ILE A 22 -106.78 76.77 -65.80
N ASP A 23 -107.49 76.23 -66.80
CA ASP A 23 -108.47 76.87 -67.72
C ASP A 23 -108.63 76.03 -69.01
N SER A 24 -109.74 76.03 -69.76
CA SER A 24 -111.08 76.65 -69.59
C SER A 24 -112.18 75.78 -70.26
N PHE A 25 -113.45 76.17 -70.13
CA PHE A 25 -114.62 75.53 -70.76
C PHE A 25 -114.79 75.96 -72.24
N GLU A 26 -115.46 75.12 -73.03
CA GLU A 26 -116.54 75.61 -73.91
C GLU A 26 -117.65 74.55 -74.08
N GLU A 27 -118.90 75.00 -74.19
CA GLU A 27 -120.11 74.18 -74.27
C GLU A 27 -120.74 74.35 -75.66
N ILE A 28 -120.88 73.26 -76.43
CA ILE A 28 -121.53 73.29 -77.75
C ILE A 28 -122.78 72.41 -77.72
N THR A 29 -123.92 73.06 -77.52
CA THR A 29 -125.25 72.48 -77.75
C THR A 29 -125.75 72.81 -79.15
N PHE A 30 -126.46 71.88 -79.79
CA PHE A 30 -127.21 72.14 -81.01
C PHE A 30 -128.64 71.59 -80.86
N GLU A 31 -129.60 72.47 -80.54
CA GLU A 31 -130.99 72.23 -80.90
C GLU A 31 -131.11 72.24 -82.43
N CYS A 32 -131.90 71.32 -82.99
CA CYS A 32 -132.45 71.47 -84.34
C CYS A 32 -133.95 71.19 -84.30
N ARG A 33 -134.76 72.25 -84.35
CA ARG A 33 -136.22 72.13 -84.42
C ARG A 33 -136.72 71.99 -85.86
N VAL A 34 -137.97 71.56 -85.97
CA VAL A 34 -138.58 70.98 -87.19
C VAL A 34 -138.85 72.02 -88.29
N PRO A 35 -138.56 71.71 -89.56
CA PRO A 35 -139.12 72.45 -90.69
C PRO A 35 -140.65 72.27 -90.82
N THR A 36 -141.31 73.42 -90.81
CA THR A 36 -142.69 73.80 -91.14
C THR A 36 -143.52 72.96 -92.13
N GLU A 37 -144.85 73.10 -92.01
CA GLU A 37 -145.91 72.21 -92.54
C GLU A 37 -146.17 72.23 -94.06
N LEU A 38 -145.31 72.82 -94.91
CA LEU A 38 -145.51 72.84 -96.37
C LEU A 38 -144.24 72.42 -97.15
N PRO A 39 -144.34 71.47 -98.10
CA PRO A 39 -143.18 70.91 -98.78
C PRO A 39 -142.62 71.86 -99.86
N ALA A 40 -141.31 72.12 -99.81
CA ALA A 40 -140.61 73.04 -100.71
C ALA A 40 -140.58 72.64 -102.20
N ILE A 41 -140.94 71.40 -102.56
CA ILE A 41 -140.97 70.90 -103.94
C ILE A 41 -142.27 70.14 -104.22
N LYS A 42 -142.98 70.51 -105.29
CA LYS A 42 -144.18 69.80 -105.77
C LYS A 42 -143.84 68.37 -106.17
N ARG A 43 -144.36 67.37 -105.44
CA ARG A 43 -144.21 65.95 -105.78
C ARG A 43 -145.04 65.61 -107.03
N ILE A 44 -144.39 65.02 -108.03
CA ILE A 44 -145.05 64.55 -109.27
C ILE A 44 -145.64 63.16 -109.01
N THR A 45 -146.96 63.02 -109.18
CA THR A 45 -147.74 61.83 -108.80
C THR A 45 -147.90 60.80 -109.94
N LYS A 46 -146.84 60.55 -110.71
CA LYS A 46 -146.80 59.48 -111.74
C LYS A 46 -145.68 58.50 -111.42
N PRO A 47 -145.93 57.17 -111.48
CA PRO A 47 -144.89 56.17 -111.21
C PRO A 47 -143.84 56.17 -112.32
N LEU A 48 -142.56 56.18 -111.92
CA LEU A 48 -141.43 55.89 -112.79
C LEU A 48 -141.13 54.38 -112.79
N PRO A 49 -140.57 53.82 -113.89
CA PRO A 49 -140.27 52.39 -113.96
C PRO A 49 -139.09 52.02 -113.05
N PHE A 50 -139.23 50.90 -112.32
CA PHE A 50 -138.14 50.34 -111.53
C PHE A 50 -137.02 49.80 -112.42
N CYS A 51 -135.79 50.24 -112.17
CA CYS A 51 -134.58 49.71 -112.81
C CYS A 51 -134.25 48.29 -112.28
N LYS A 52 -133.50 47.49 -113.06
CA LYS A 52 -133.35 46.05 -112.82
C LYS A 52 -132.00 45.64 -112.22
N SER A 53 -131.09 46.59 -112.03
CA SER A 53 -129.76 46.35 -111.45
C SER A 53 -129.35 47.41 -110.45
N LEU A 54 -128.47 47.04 -109.50
CA LEU A 54 -127.85 47.98 -108.58
C LEU A 54 -126.99 49.03 -109.32
N SER A 55 -126.35 48.61 -110.42
CA SER A 55 -125.55 49.47 -111.30
C SER A 55 -126.38 50.59 -111.93
N GLU A 56 -127.58 50.28 -112.45
CA GLU A 56 -128.52 51.30 -112.94
C GLU A 56 -128.97 52.23 -111.81
N ASN A 57 -129.34 51.70 -110.64
CA ASN A 57 -129.75 52.53 -109.50
C ASN A 57 -128.64 53.49 -109.05
N LEU A 58 -127.37 53.04 -109.02
CA LEU A 58 -126.23 53.90 -108.71
C LEU A 58 -125.96 54.93 -109.83
N ALA A 59 -126.12 54.57 -111.10
CA ALA A 59 -125.98 55.50 -112.22
C ALA A 59 -127.09 56.58 -112.23
N TRP A 60 -128.35 56.19 -111.97
CA TRP A 60 -129.45 57.14 -111.80
C TRP A 60 -129.30 58.00 -110.55
N ALA A 61 -128.77 57.47 -109.44
CA ALA A 61 -128.46 58.24 -108.25
C ALA A 61 -127.33 59.25 -108.50
N SER A 62 -126.24 58.85 -109.16
CA SER A 62 -125.16 59.75 -109.57
C SER A 62 -125.71 60.86 -110.47
N ALA A 63 -126.38 60.51 -111.57
CA ALA A 63 -126.94 61.50 -112.50
C ALA A 63 -127.98 62.45 -111.86
N PHE A 64 -128.67 62.01 -110.79
CA PHE A 64 -129.55 62.86 -110.00
C PHE A 64 -128.76 63.79 -109.06
N ILE A 65 -127.70 63.31 -108.41
CA ILE A 65 -126.79 64.12 -107.57
C ILE A 65 -126.03 65.14 -108.43
N ASP A 66 -125.46 64.72 -109.56
CA ASP A 66 -124.79 65.58 -110.53
C ASP A 66 -125.73 66.70 -110.98
N ARG A 67 -126.98 66.37 -111.35
CA ARG A 67 -127.98 67.35 -111.77
C ARG A 67 -128.53 68.22 -110.64
N ALA A 68 -128.48 67.77 -109.39
CA ALA A 68 -128.79 68.58 -108.22
C ALA A 68 -127.65 69.57 -107.89
N GLY A 69 -126.39 69.11 -107.94
CA GLY A 69 -125.21 69.97 -107.77
C GLY A 69 -125.08 71.02 -108.88
N HIS A 70 -125.47 70.68 -110.11
CA HIS A 70 -125.51 71.62 -111.24
C HIS A 70 -126.58 72.74 -111.10
N LEU A 71 -127.46 72.66 -110.09
CA LEU A 71 -128.49 73.65 -109.77
C LEU A 71 -128.17 74.47 -108.50
N THR A 72 -126.98 74.28 -107.91
CA THR A 72 -126.45 75.12 -106.83
C THR A 72 -125.25 75.91 -107.34
N GLU A 73 -125.30 77.24 -107.23
CA GLU A 73 -124.38 78.18 -107.93
C GLU A 73 -122.92 78.19 -107.41
N ASP A 74 -122.58 77.32 -106.44
CA ASP A 74 -121.32 77.33 -105.67
C ASP A 74 -120.53 76.00 -105.71
N TYR A 75 -120.66 75.23 -106.80
CA TYR A 75 -120.07 73.87 -106.94
C TYR A 75 -118.54 73.83 -106.66
N GLU A 76 -117.79 74.84 -107.12
CA GLU A 76 -116.34 74.97 -106.86
C GLU A 76 -115.99 74.97 -105.36
N LEU A 77 -116.84 75.57 -104.51
CA LEU A 77 -116.60 75.65 -103.07
C LEU A 77 -116.77 74.29 -102.39
N LEU A 78 -117.70 73.46 -102.89
CA LEU A 78 -117.90 72.11 -102.39
C LEU A 78 -116.75 71.17 -102.79
N GLU A 79 -116.29 71.25 -104.05
CA GLU A 79 -115.13 70.48 -104.53
C GLU A 79 -113.85 70.81 -103.76
N LYS A 80 -113.59 72.09 -103.49
CA LYS A 80 -112.45 72.55 -102.68
C LYS A 80 -112.51 72.04 -101.24
N ARG A 81 -113.71 71.99 -100.64
CA ARG A 81 -113.91 71.42 -99.29
C ARG A 81 -113.77 69.90 -99.27
N LEU A 82 -114.16 69.19 -100.34
CA LEU A 82 -113.96 67.75 -100.46
C LEU A 82 -112.47 67.39 -100.56
N HIS A 83 -111.71 68.08 -101.40
CA HIS A 83 -110.26 67.88 -101.50
C HIS A 83 -109.55 68.17 -100.18
N ALA A 84 -109.87 69.30 -99.51
CA ALA A 84 -109.30 69.62 -98.20
C ALA A 84 -109.63 68.55 -97.14
N ALA A 85 -110.83 67.94 -97.18
CA ALA A 85 -111.19 66.84 -96.30
C ALA A 85 -110.41 65.54 -96.61
N ILE A 86 -110.19 65.23 -97.88
CA ILE A 86 -109.35 64.09 -98.32
C ILE A 86 -107.90 64.29 -97.87
N ASP A 87 -107.33 65.48 -98.05
CA ASP A 87 -105.96 65.81 -97.60
C ASP A 87 -105.83 65.70 -96.08
N THR A 88 -106.85 66.16 -95.33
CA THR A 88 -106.88 66.04 -93.86
C THR A 88 -106.89 64.58 -93.44
N ILE A 89 -107.81 63.77 -93.98
CA ILE A 89 -107.90 62.33 -93.71
C ILE A 89 -106.62 61.59 -94.12
N GLY A 90 -105.95 62.03 -95.19
CA GLY A 90 -104.64 61.51 -95.61
C GLY A 90 -103.54 61.78 -94.58
N ASN A 91 -103.47 63.01 -94.05
CA ASN A 91 -102.54 63.37 -92.98
C ASN A 91 -102.84 62.62 -91.68
N ASP A 92 -104.10 62.56 -91.26
CA ASP A 92 -104.55 61.79 -90.08
C ASP A 92 -104.17 60.31 -90.19
N ALA A 93 -104.29 59.72 -91.40
CA ALA A 93 -103.90 58.33 -91.65
C ALA A 93 -102.38 58.10 -91.57
N ILE A 94 -101.58 59.09 -91.96
CA ILE A 94 -100.11 59.07 -91.82
C ILE A 94 -99.74 59.19 -90.33
N GLU A 95 -100.34 60.13 -89.59
CA GLU A 95 -100.09 60.29 -88.15
C GLU A 95 -100.52 59.05 -87.35
N MET A 96 -101.70 58.49 -87.65
CA MET A 96 -102.17 57.22 -87.08
C MET A 96 -101.33 56.00 -87.49
N THR A 97 -100.47 56.12 -88.50
CA THR A 97 -99.46 55.09 -88.84
C THR A 97 -98.17 55.33 -88.05
N LEU A 98 -97.76 56.58 -87.87
CA LEU A 98 -96.62 56.96 -87.04
C LEU A 98 -96.84 56.62 -85.55
N LEU A 99 -98.02 56.94 -85.00
CA LEU A 99 -98.44 56.59 -83.65
C LEU A 99 -98.45 55.07 -83.41
N ARG A 100 -98.95 54.29 -84.39
CA ARG A 100 -98.91 52.82 -84.32
C ARG A 100 -97.48 52.28 -84.29
N ARG A 101 -96.56 52.88 -85.04
CA ARG A 101 -95.15 52.53 -85.01
C ARG A 101 -94.51 52.86 -83.66
N GLN A 102 -94.72 54.08 -83.15
CA GLN A 102 -94.23 54.50 -81.82
C GLN A 102 -94.76 53.61 -80.70
N PHE A 103 -96.03 53.22 -80.74
CA PHE A 103 -96.62 52.29 -79.78
C PHE A 103 -95.96 50.91 -79.84
N HIS A 104 -95.72 50.38 -81.05
CA HIS A 104 -95.03 49.10 -81.21
C HIS A 104 -93.57 49.14 -80.73
N ASP A 105 -92.84 50.21 -81.06
CA ASP A 105 -91.47 50.46 -80.59
C ASP A 105 -91.41 50.59 -79.05
N GLN A 106 -92.45 51.17 -78.42
CA GLN A 106 -92.61 51.18 -76.97
C GLN A 106 -92.96 49.80 -76.38
N SER A 107 -93.83 49.00 -77.01
CA SER A 107 -94.13 47.63 -76.55
C SER A 107 -92.88 46.74 -76.53
N HIS A 108 -92.08 46.74 -77.61
CA HIS A 108 -90.80 46.01 -77.65
C HIS A 108 -89.86 46.44 -76.52
N LYS A 109 -89.84 47.75 -76.20
CA LYS A 109 -89.01 48.28 -75.12
C LYS A 109 -89.52 47.93 -73.72
N VAL A 110 -90.83 47.74 -73.55
CA VAL A 110 -91.40 47.17 -72.32
C VAL A 110 -90.98 45.70 -72.18
N GLU A 111 -91.11 44.88 -73.24
CA GLU A 111 -90.70 43.47 -73.22
C GLU A 111 -89.19 43.28 -72.92
N GLU A 112 -88.33 44.13 -73.49
CA GLU A 112 -86.89 44.15 -73.19
C GLU A 112 -86.59 44.49 -71.72
N LEU A 113 -87.32 45.47 -71.16
CA LEU A 113 -87.20 45.86 -69.76
C LEU A 113 -87.75 44.80 -68.81
N GLU A 114 -88.88 44.17 -69.11
CA GLU A 114 -89.45 43.08 -68.32
C GLU A 114 -88.52 41.85 -68.29
N SER A 115 -87.94 41.49 -69.44
CA SER A 115 -86.91 40.44 -69.54
C SER A 115 -85.67 40.79 -68.69
N THR A 116 -85.21 42.05 -68.75
CA THR A 116 -84.06 42.54 -67.97
C THR A 116 -84.33 42.51 -66.47
N VAL A 117 -85.50 42.98 -66.03
CA VAL A 117 -85.94 42.95 -64.63
C VAL A 117 -86.12 41.51 -64.14
N GLY A 118 -86.69 40.63 -64.98
CA GLY A 118 -86.82 39.19 -64.68
C GLY A 118 -85.47 38.51 -64.45
N ARG A 119 -84.46 38.84 -65.26
CA ARG A 119 -83.08 38.38 -65.06
C ARG A 119 -82.47 38.92 -63.76
N GLN A 120 -82.57 40.23 -63.51
CA GLN A 120 -82.06 40.84 -62.27
C GLN A 120 -82.74 40.25 -61.01
N ALA A 121 -84.06 40.00 -61.07
CA ALA A 121 -84.80 39.36 -59.99
C ALA A 121 -84.46 37.87 -59.78
N LYS A 122 -83.82 37.20 -60.76
CA LYS A 122 -83.22 35.87 -60.58
C LYS A 122 -81.84 35.99 -59.93
N GLU A 123 -80.99 36.87 -60.46
CA GLU A 123 -79.64 37.14 -59.94
C GLU A 123 -79.66 37.58 -58.47
N HIS A 124 -80.61 38.44 -58.08
CA HIS A 124 -80.81 38.86 -56.68
C HIS A 124 -81.10 37.67 -55.76
N ARG A 125 -82.05 36.79 -56.14
CA ARG A 125 -82.40 35.59 -55.35
C ARG A 125 -81.24 34.60 -55.22
N GLU A 126 -80.45 34.42 -56.28
CA GLU A 126 -79.24 33.59 -56.22
C GLU A 126 -78.17 34.19 -55.29
N LEU A 127 -78.01 35.52 -55.29
CA LEU A 127 -77.10 36.22 -54.37
C LEU A 127 -77.59 36.15 -52.91
N GLU A 128 -78.89 36.32 -52.65
CA GLU A 128 -79.49 36.17 -51.32
C GLU A 128 -79.31 34.74 -50.78
N GLN A 129 -79.52 33.72 -51.61
CA GLN A 129 -79.32 32.33 -51.22
C GLN A 129 -77.85 32.03 -50.89
N ARG A 130 -76.90 32.57 -51.69
CA ARG A 130 -75.46 32.49 -51.39
C ARG A 130 -75.13 33.19 -50.07
N LEU A 131 -75.61 34.42 -49.88
CA LEU A 131 -75.41 35.21 -48.65
C LEU A 131 -75.94 34.49 -47.40
N ALA A 132 -77.14 33.89 -47.49
CA ALA A 132 -77.73 33.10 -46.42
C ALA A 132 -76.90 31.84 -46.10
N SER A 133 -76.43 31.13 -47.13
CA SER A 133 -75.54 29.98 -46.98
C SER A 133 -74.21 30.36 -46.29
N THR A 134 -73.54 31.41 -46.78
CA THR A 134 -72.27 31.90 -46.21
C THR A 134 -72.43 32.34 -44.76
N ARG A 135 -73.52 33.04 -44.42
CA ARG A 135 -73.86 33.39 -43.03
C ARG A 135 -74.05 32.14 -42.17
N ALA A 136 -74.82 31.16 -42.64
CA ALA A 136 -75.05 29.91 -41.92
C ALA A 136 -73.76 29.11 -41.69
N THR A 137 -72.82 29.10 -42.65
CA THR A 137 -71.49 28.50 -42.43
C THR A 137 -70.65 29.28 -41.43
N ALA A 138 -70.63 30.62 -41.51
CA ALA A 138 -69.85 31.46 -40.59
C ALA A 138 -70.29 31.28 -39.13
N THR A 139 -71.59 31.27 -38.84
CA THR A 139 -72.10 31.02 -37.47
C THR A 139 -71.92 29.56 -37.03
N ARG A 140 -71.69 28.61 -37.94
CA ARG A 140 -71.28 27.24 -37.54
C ARG A 140 -69.81 27.21 -37.11
N THR A 141 -68.91 27.82 -37.89
CA THR A 141 -67.48 27.92 -37.54
C THR A 141 -67.24 28.74 -36.28
N GLU A 142 -67.99 29.83 -36.08
CA GLU A 142 -67.93 30.65 -34.86
C GLU A 142 -68.26 29.85 -33.59
N ARG A 143 -69.33 29.04 -33.63
CA ARG A 143 -69.72 28.17 -32.49
C ARG A 143 -68.68 27.09 -32.20
N ASP A 144 -68.09 26.50 -33.23
CA ASP A 144 -67.03 25.48 -33.10
C ASP A 144 -65.76 26.09 -32.49
N LEU A 145 -65.30 27.23 -33.01
CA LEU A 145 -64.15 27.97 -32.47
C LEU A 145 -64.39 28.42 -31.01
N ALA A 146 -65.58 28.93 -30.68
CA ALA A 146 -65.95 29.28 -29.30
C ALA A 146 -66.02 28.05 -28.37
N SER A 147 -66.33 26.86 -28.90
CA SER A 147 -66.27 25.61 -28.14
C SER A 147 -64.82 25.17 -27.88
N LYS A 148 -63.97 25.21 -28.92
CA LYS A 148 -62.54 24.89 -28.84
C LYS A 148 -61.80 25.82 -27.90
N LEU A 149 -62.09 27.13 -27.93
CA LEU A 149 -61.51 28.12 -27.03
C LEU A 149 -61.80 27.79 -25.56
N ARG A 150 -63.06 27.57 -25.18
CA ARG A 150 -63.43 27.20 -23.80
C ARG A 150 -62.77 25.91 -23.32
N ASN A 151 -62.59 24.93 -24.20
CA ASN A 151 -61.89 23.70 -23.87
C ASN A 151 -60.38 23.95 -23.63
N ALA A 152 -59.74 24.81 -24.44
CA ALA A 152 -58.34 25.20 -24.25
C ALA A 152 -58.14 26.04 -22.96
N GLU A 153 -59.04 26.98 -22.67
CA GLU A 153 -59.05 27.77 -21.43
C GLU A 153 -59.14 26.87 -20.19
N LYS A 154 -60.05 25.89 -20.22
CA LYS A 154 -60.21 24.90 -19.14
C LYS A 154 -58.96 24.03 -18.95
N ALA A 155 -58.36 23.56 -20.05
CA ALA A 155 -57.12 22.79 -20.00
C ALA A 155 -55.95 23.62 -19.43
N LEU A 156 -55.83 24.90 -19.81
CA LEU A 156 -54.83 25.82 -19.26
C LEU A 156 -55.02 26.07 -17.76
N GLN A 157 -56.25 26.23 -17.28
CA GLN A 157 -56.54 26.32 -15.84
C GLN A 157 -56.15 25.04 -15.09
N GLN A 158 -56.46 23.87 -15.64
CA GLN A 158 -56.09 22.57 -15.06
C GLN A 158 -54.57 22.36 -15.02
N SER A 159 -53.85 22.79 -16.07
CA SER A 159 -52.39 22.78 -16.15
C SER A 159 -51.76 23.66 -15.06
N LYS A 160 -52.17 24.93 -14.93
CA LYS A 160 -51.69 25.84 -13.86
C LYS A 160 -52.00 25.32 -12.45
N ALA A 161 -53.15 24.69 -12.26
CA ALA A 161 -53.49 24.06 -10.98
C ALA A 161 -52.66 22.79 -10.69
N ALA A 162 -52.16 22.09 -11.71
CA ALA A 162 -51.21 20.99 -11.54
C ALA A 162 -49.80 21.51 -11.25
N GLU A 163 -49.34 22.53 -11.97
CA GLU A 163 -48.08 23.24 -11.77
C GLU A 163 -47.95 23.75 -10.32
N GLY A 164 -48.96 24.46 -9.80
CA GLY A 164 -48.96 24.94 -8.41
C GLY A 164 -48.89 23.83 -7.36
N ARG A 165 -49.53 22.67 -7.62
CA ARG A 165 -49.42 21.48 -6.74
C ARG A 165 -48.05 20.81 -6.83
N LEU A 166 -47.44 20.76 -8.01
CA LEU A 166 -46.09 20.22 -8.20
C LEU A 166 -45.05 21.12 -7.53
N LYS A 167 -45.16 22.44 -7.68
CA LYS A 167 -44.31 23.39 -6.97
C LYS A 167 -44.45 23.25 -5.45
N SER A 168 -45.67 23.26 -4.91
CA SER A 168 -45.87 23.08 -3.45
C SER A 168 -45.34 21.73 -2.92
N LYS A 169 -45.33 20.67 -3.73
CA LYS A 169 -44.65 19.41 -3.39
C LYS A 169 -43.14 19.56 -3.41
N LEU A 170 -42.58 20.17 -4.46
CA LEU A 170 -41.13 20.39 -4.61
C LEU A 170 -40.58 21.24 -3.45
N ASP A 171 -41.23 22.37 -3.18
CA ASP A 171 -40.89 23.29 -2.07
C ASP A 171 -40.89 22.53 -0.72
N LYS A 172 -41.87 21.64 -0.49
CA LYS A 172 -41.92 20.79 0.70
C LYS A 172 -40.78 19.76 0.74
N THR A 173 -40.52 19.03 -0.35
CA THR A 173 -39.45 18.04 -0.38
C THR A 173 -38.07 18.66 -0.22
N LEU A 174 -37.85 19.87 -0.76
CA LEU A 174 -36.59 20.61 -0.57
C LEU A 174 -36.40 21.01 0.91
N LEU A 175 -37.47 21.38 1.61
CA LEU A 175 -37.42 21.64 3.05
C LEU A 175 -37.14 20.36 3.85
N GLU A 176 -37.83 19.25 3.54
CA GLU A 176 -37.64 17.96 4.22
C GLU A 176 -36.22 17.38 4.03
N GLU A 177 -35.62 17.54 2.85
CA GLU A 177 -34.22 17.16 2.62
C GLU A 177 -33.23 18.15 3.27
N HIS A 178 -33.54 19.45 3.33
CA HIS A 178 -32.69 20.41 4.05
C HIS A 178 -32.69 20.15 5.56
N GLU A 179 -33.86 19.84 6.15
CA GLU A 179 -34.00 19.43 7.55
C GLU A 179 -33.36 18.06 7.84
N ARG A 180 -33.13 17.20 6.83
CA ARG A 180 -32.30 16.00 6.96
C ARG A 180 -30.83 16.35 6.99
N TRP A 181 -30.36 17.09 5.98
CA TRP A 181 -28.97 17.50 5.86
C TRP A 181 -28.47 18.28 7.09
N GLN A 182 -29.30 19.14 7.68
CA GLN A 182 -28.96 19.82 8.95
C GLN A 182 -28.76 18.86 10.14
N ARG A 183 -29.52 17.75 10.20
CA ARG A 183 -29.39 16.75 11.27
C ARG A 183 -28.23 15.78 11.04
N GLU A 184 -27.97 15.44 9.78
CA GLU A 184 -26.79 14.68 9.36
C GLU A 184 -25.52 15.47 9.71
N ALA A 185 -25.46 16.74 9.31
CA ALA A 185 -24.38 17.67 9.68
C ALA A 185 -24.35 18.11 11.17
N GLU A 186 -25.26 17.61 12.02
CA GLU A 186 -25.15 17.68 13.50
C GLU A 186 -24.54 16.37 14.03
N HIS A 187 -25.05 15.22 13.57
CA HIS A 187 -24.51 13.89 13.88
C HIS A 187 -23.03 13.77 13.49
N ASP A 188 -22.65 14.25 12.30
CA ASP A 188 -21.25 14.30 11.85
C ASP A 188 -20.36 15.09 12.83
N ARG A 189 -20.89 16.16 13.45
CA ARG A 189 -20.16 16.97 14.43
C ARG A 189 -20.09 16.30 15.81
N GLU A 190 -21.14 15.58 16.22
CA GLU A 190 -21.13 14.78 17.44
C GLU A 190 -20.17 13.57 17.31
N ASP A 191 -20.12 12.92 16.13
CA ASP A 191 -19.18 11.85 15.80
C ASP A 191 -17.73 12.38 15.73
N HIS A 192 -17.48 13.51 15.05
CA HIS A 192 -16.15 14.13 15.01
C HIS A 192 -15.66 14.52 16.42
N ALA A 193 -16.49 15.17 17.23
CA ALA A 193 -16.13 15.52 18.61
C ALA A 193 -15.88 14.29 19.49
N SER A 194 -16.59 13.19 19.24
CA SER A 194 -16.37 11.90 19.92
C SER A 194 -15.06 11.23 19.47
N LEU A 195 -14.69 11.36 18.20
CA LEU A 195 -13.45 10.85 17.64
C LEU A 195 -12.23 11.65 18.12
N ASP A 196 -12.33 12.98 18.18
CA ASP A 196 -11.29 13.86 18.74
C ASP A 196 -11.04 13.52 20.22
N ALA A 197 -12.12 13.39 21.03
CA ALA A 197 -12.01 12.98 22.43
C ALA A 197 -11.40 11.56 22.62
N ALA A 198 -11.63 10.65 21.66
CA ALA A 198 -10.97 9.35 21.65
C ALA A 198 -9.49 9.43 21.23
N HIS A 199 -9.13 10.40 20.39
CA HIS A 199 -7.75 10.67 19.99
C HIS A 199 -6.93 11.24 21.16
N ASP A 200 -7.46 12.25 21.87
CA ASP A 200 -6.84 12.81 23.08
C ASP A 200 -6.60 11.74 24.16
N ALA A 201 -7.58 10.84 24.35
CA ALA A 201 -7.47 9.72 25.28
C ALA A 201 -6.40 8.70 24.85
N LEU A 202 -6.26 8.44 23.55
CA LEU A 202 -5.23 7.58 23.00
C LEU A 202 -3.83 8.20 23.13
N GLU A 203 -3.68 9.51 22.85
CA GLU A 203 -2.39 10.20 23.01
C GLU A 203 -1.94 10.16 24.48
N LYS A 204 -2.84 10.45 25.42
CA LYS A 204 -2.56 10.34 26.86
C LYS A 204 -2.14 8.92 27.27
N ALA A 205 -2.80 7.89 26.74
CA ALA A 205 -2.42 6.50 26.99
C ALA A 205 -1.04 6.12 26.38
N LEU A 206 -0.67 6.72 25.24
CA LEU A 206 0.67 6.58 24.65
C LEU A 206 1.73 7.29 25.50
N GLN A 207 1.46 8.50 26.00
CA GLN A 207 2.34 9.22 26.91
C GLN A 207 2.58 8.40 28.20
N GLU A 208 1.51 7.88 28.84
CA GLU A 208 1.60 7.00 30.02
C GLU A 208 2.42 5.73 29.72
N LYS A 209 2.22 5.09 28.56
CA LYS A 209 3.03 3.95 28.11
C LYS A 209 4.52 4.30 27.99
N THR A 210 4.87 5.47 27.45
CA THR A 210 6.28 5.88 27.34
C THR A 210 6.94 6.14 28.70
N ALA A 211 6.19 6.70 29.65
CA ALA A 211 6.68 6.87 31.02
C ALA A 211 6.95 5.52 31.70
N LEU A 212 6.02 4.58 31.59
CA LEU A 212 6.18 3.21 32.13
C LEU A 212 7.33 2.44 31.47
N GLN A 213 7.58 2.63 30.17
CA GLN A 213 8.73 2.04 29.49
C GLN A 213 10.05 2.62 30.06
N SER A 214 10.14 3.93 30.26
CA SER A 214 11.34 4.56 30.85
C SER A 214 11.59 4.11 32.29
N GLU A 215 10.55 3.83 33.08
CA GLU A 215 10.69 3.25 34.41
C GLU A 215 11.17 1.78 34.34
N LEU A 216 10.59 0.99 33.42
CA LEU A 216 11.00 -0.41 33.19
C LEU A 216 12.47 -0.51 32.77
N ASP A 217 12.92 0.32 31.83
CA ASP A 217 14.31 0.34 31.36
C ASP A 217 15.28 0.74 32.49
N THR A 218 14.87 1.68 33.34
CA THR A 218 15.63 2.05 34.56
C THR A 218 15.73 0.87 35.53
N LYS A 219 14.64 0.12 35.74
CA LYS A 219 14.62 -1.07 36.62
C LYS A 219 15.42 -2.24 36.04
N ILE A 220 15.46 -2.40 34.71
CA ILE A 220 16.34 -3.36 34.04
C ILE A 220 17.81 -3.00 34.28
N GLN A 221 18.16 -1.70 34.20
CA GLN A 221 19.52 -1.23 34.47
C GLN A 221 19.94 -1.47 35.93
N GLU A 222 19.09 -1.14 36.91
CA GLU A 222 19.29 -1.45 38.34
C GLU A 222 19.50 -2.95 38.57
N HIS A 223 18.70 -3.80 37.92
CA HIS A 223 18.82 -5.25 38.02
C HIS A 223 20.13 -5.78 37.39
N THR A 224 20.62 -5.20 36.29
CA THR A 224 21.93 -5.58 35.75
C THR A 224 23.10 -5.17 36.64
N VAL A 225 23.04 -4.01 37.30
CA VAL A 225 24.07 -3.57 38.26
C VAL A 225 24.09 -4.52 39.47
N THR A 226 22.96 -4.73 40.13
CA THR A 226 22.87 -5.62 41.30
C THR A 226 23.22 -7.08 40.99
N LYS A 227 22.91 -7.57 39.78
CA LYS A 227 23.37 -8.88 39.30
C LYS A 227 24.89 -8.95 39.12
N HIS A 228 25.54 -7.88 38.67
CA HIS A 228 26.99 -7.81 38.56
C HIS A 228 27.66 -7.78 39.94
N GLU A 229 27.15 -6.94 40.87
CA GLU A 229 27.59 -6.89 42.26
C GLU A 229 27.49 -8.26 42.94
N LEU A 230 26.38 -8.98 42.75
CA LEU A 230 26.21 -10.35 43.25
C LEU A 230 27.24 -11.32 42.68
N SER A 231 27.59 -11.20 41.40
CA SER A 231 28.63 -12.04 40.76
C SER A 231 30.01 -11.80 41.39
N VAL A 232 30.36 -10.53 41.67
CA VAL A 232 31.62 -10.16 42.35
C VAL A 232 31.62 -10.63 43.81
N ALA A 233 30.48 -10.55 44.49
CA ALA A 233 30.31 -11.09 45.84
C ALA A 233 30.47 -12.63 45.88
N GLN A 234 30.01 -13.34 44.85
CA GLN A 234 30.19 -14.79 44.72
C GLN A 234 31.66 -15.17 44.44
N GLU A 235 32.34 -14.46 43.54
CA GLU A 235 33.76 -14.70 43.23
C GLU A 235 34.67 -14.43 44.45
N THR A 236 34.42 -13.33 45.17
CA THR A 236 35.14 -13.02 46.41
C THR A 236 34.87 -14.03 47.53
N LEU A 237 33.65 -14.58 47.63
CA LEU A 237 33.34 -15.68 48.54
C LEU A 237 34.12 -16.96 48.20
N VAL A 238 34.22 -17.32 46.91
CA VAL A 238 34.99 -18.49 46.45
C VAL A 238 36.48 -18.32 46.75
N ASN A 239 37.05 -17.15 46.47
CA ASN A 239 38.45 -16.85 46.80
C ASN A 239 38.71 -16.86 48.32
N CYS A 240 37.76 -16.37 49.12
CA CYS A 240 37.83 -16.44 50.58
C CYS A 240 37.82 -17.89 51.09
N LYS A 241 36.92 -18.74 50.54
CA LYS A 241 36.84 -20.17 50.86
C LYS A 241 38.15 -20.92 50.51
N ALA A 242 38.72 -20.67 49.33
CA ALA A 242 39.98 -21.28 48.91
C ALA A 242 41.15 -20.87 49.83
N ASN A 243 41.22 -19.60 50.24
CA ASN A 243 42.20 -19.13 51.23
C ASN A 243 42.01 -19.81 52.60
N CYS A 244 40.78 -19.98 53.07
CA CYS A 244 40.50 -20.73 54.30
C CYS A 244 40.94 -22.21 54.20
N GLU A 245 40.73 -22.86 53.07
CA GLU A 245 41.17 -24.24 52.82
C GLU A 245 42.71 -24.37 52.77
N GLU A 246 43.41 -23.39 52.19
CA GLU A 246 44.87 -23.27 52.25
C GLU A 246 45.37 -23.08 53.69
N LYS A 247 44.74 -22.19 54.48
CA LYS A 247 45.13 -21.99 55.89
C LYS A 247 44.84 -23.21 56.75
N ASN A 248 43.75 -23.95 56.51
CA ASN A 248 43.47 -25.20 57.23
C ASN A 248 44.54 -26.25 56.91
N SER A 249 44.85 -26.44 55.62
CA SER A 249 45.93 -27.33 55.17
C SER A 249 47.29 -26.96 55.80
N ARG A 250 47.54 -25.66 56.02
CA ARG A 250 48.75 -25.19 56.71
C ARG A 250 48.73 -25.48 58.21
N ILE A 251 47.58 -25.40 58.87
CA ILE A 251 47.39 -25.77 60.28
C ILE A 251 47.61 -27.29 60.45
N ASP A 252 47.07 -28.12 59.55
CA ASP A 252 47.25 -29.57 59.58
C ASP A 252 48.74 -29.95 59.42
N ALA A 253 49.45 -29.31 58.48
CA ALA A 253 50.89 -29.50 58.30
C ALA A 253 51.72 -29.07 59.52
N LEU A 254 51.41 -27.92 60.14
CA LEU A 254 52.06 -27.48 61.37
C LEU A 254 51.77 -28.41 62.56
N THR A 255 50.55 -28.97 62.62
CA THR A 255 50.15 -29.94 63.65
C THR A 255 50.92 -31.25 63.51
N GLN A 256 51.14 -31.74 62.28
CA GLN A 256 52.03 -32.89 62.04
C GLN A 256 53.49 -32.61 62.41
N GLN A 257 54.01 -31.41 62.10
CA GLN A 257 55.36 -31.02 62.49
C GLN A 257 55.52 -30.98 64.02
N LEU A 258 54.54 -30.41 64.75
CA LEU A 258 54.52 -30.39 66.21
C LEU A 258 54.43 -31.80 66.82
N ALA A 259 53.61 -32.68 66.24
CA ALA A 259 53.52 -34.07 66.68
C ALA A 259 54.84 -34.84 66.49
N THR A 260 55.55 -34.60 65.38
CA THR A 260 56.88 -35.17 65.13
C THR A 260 57.93 -34.60 66.10
N ALA A 261 57.94 -33.29 66.33
CA ALA A 261 58.84 -32.66 67.29
C ALA A 261 58.64 -33.24 68.70
N ASN A 262 57.39 -33.40 69.14
CA ASN A 262 57.05 -34.01 70.43
C ASN A 262 57.51 -35.47 70.56
N ARG A 263 57.46 -36.27 69.48
CA ARG A 263 58.08 -37.62 69.48
C ARG A 263 59.58 -37.53 69.68
N THR A 264 60.29 -36.74 68.87
CA THR A 264 61.76 -36.60 68.99
C THR A 264 62.21 -36.09 70.36
N ASN A 265 61.44 -35.18 70.98
CA ASN A 265 61.71 -34.69 72.33
C ASN A 265 61.45 -35.76 73.41
N THR A 266 60.49 -36.66 73.19
CA THR A 266 60.23 -37.82 74.05
C THR A 266 61.36 -38.86 73.94
N GLU A 267 61.83 -39.14 72.73
CA GLU A 267 62.96 -40.03 72.44
C GLU A 267 64.27 -39.49 73.04
N LEU A 268 64.55 -38.19 72.88
CA LEU A 268 65.68 -37.52 73.52
C LEU A 268 65.60 -37.58 75.05
N SER A 269 64.42 -37.35 75.64
CA SER A 269 64.21 -37.45 77.09
C SER A 269 64.50 -38.87 77.61
N ALA A 270 64.01 -39.91 76.92
CA ALA A 270 64.32 -41.30 77.26
C ALA A 270 65.82 -41.64 77.12
N SER A 271 66.48 -41.10 76.08
CA SER A 271 67.94 -41.25 75.91
C SER A 271 68.73 -40.58 77.04
N VAL A 272 68.32 -39.39 77.48
CA VAL A 272 68.93 -38.67 78.61
C VAL A 272 68.72 -39.44 79.92
N GLN A 273 67.53 -40.01 80.17
CA GLN A 273 67.29 -40.87 81.32
C GLN A 273 68.19 -42.12 81.30
N SER A 274 68.35 -42.76 80.14
CA SER A 274 69.22 -43.92 79.98
C SER A 274 70.70 -43.59 80.25
N ALA A 275 71.20 -42.48 79.68
CA ALA A 275 72.55 -41.99 79.93
C ALA A 275 72.78 -41.62 81.41
N THR A 276 71.77 -41.03 82.07
CA THR A 276 71.84 -40.68 83.50
C THR A 276 71.92 -41.93 84.39
N ALA A 277 71.16 -42.99 84.05
CA ALA A 277 71.24 -44.27 84.75
C ALA A 277 72.60 -44.97 84.54
N GLN A 278 73.17 -44.90 83.34
CA GLN A 278 74.52 -45.38 83.06
C GLN A 278 75.58 -44.61 83.85
N LEU A 279 75.45 -43.28 83.96
CA LEU A 279 76.38 -42.44 84.73
C LEU A 279 76.35 -42.83 86.22
N SER A 280 75.15 -42.92 86.81
CA SER A 280 74.97 -43.34 88.21
C SER A 280 75.53 -44.75 88.48
N SER A 281 75.43 -45.68 87.53
CA SER A 281 76.06 -46.99 87.63
C SER A 281 77.59 -46.93 87.61
N LYS A 282 78.18 -45.97 86.89
CA LYS A 282 79.64 -45.74 86.85
C LYS A 282 80.14 -45.01 88.09
N ASP A 283 79.36 -44.09 88.65
CA ASP A 283 79.66 -43.44 89.92
C ASP A 283 79.71 -44.46 91.08
N GLN A 284 78.79 -45.44 91.09
CA GLN A 284 78.82 -46.54 92.07
C GLN A 284 80.05 -47.44 91.89
N GLU A 285 80.40 -47.81 90.65
CA GLU A 285 81.60 -48.62 90.37
C GLU A 285 82.89 -47.89 90.80
N ILE A 286 82.96 -46.56 90.63
CA ILE A 286 84.05 -45.72 91.16
C ILE A 286 84.08 -45.71 92.69
N ALA A 287 82.91 -45.66 93.36
CA ALA A 287 82.83 -45.73 94.82
C ALA A 287 83.32 -47.09 95.37
N ASP A 288 82.91 -48.20 94.75
CA ASP A 288 83.30 -49.57 95.14
C ASP A 288 84.81 -49.81 94.93
N LEU A 289 85.36 -49.31 93.82
CA LEU A 289 86.81 -49.30 93.56
C LEU A 289 87.57 -48.45 94.57
N THR A 290 87.03 -47.28 94.95
CA THR A 290 87.63 -46.39 95.96
C THR A 290 87.65 -47.05 97.35
N GLN A 291 86.57 -47.74 97.75
CA GLN A 291 86.54 -48.52 98.98
C GLN A 291 87.56 -49.66 98.95
N SER A 292 87.68 -50.36 97.82
CA SER A 292 88.65 -51.45 97.63
C SER A 292 90.10 -50.96 97.73
N LEU A 293 90.41 -49.80 97.15
CA LEU A 293 91.72 -49.14 97.24
C LEU A 293 92.05 -48.74 98.69
N ASN A 294 91.08 -48.18 99.42
CA ASN A 294 91.24 -47.82 100.83
C ASN A 294 91.52 -49.05 101.72
N GLN A 295 90.85 -50.18 101.45
CA GLN A 295 91.13 -51.44 102.15
C GLN A 295 92.54 -51.97 101.84
N ALA A 296 92.99 -51.89 100.58
CA ALA A 296 94.34 -52.27 100.19
C ALA A 296 95.41 -51.42 100.90
N ASN A 297 95.21 -50.10 101.00
CA ASN A 297 96.09 -49.19 101.72
C ASN A 297 96.16 -49.50 103.24
N SER A 298 95.03 -49.87 103.86
CA SER A 298 94.98 -50.32 105.26
C SER A 298 95.79 -51.61 105.49
N ASN A 299 95.64 -52.58 104.59
CA ASN A 299 96.42 -53.82 104.61
C ASN A 299 97.93 -53.54 104.44
N LEU A 300 98.30 -52.61 103.55
CA LEU A 300 99.70 -52.19 103.32
C LEU A 300 100.31 -51.51 104.55
N ALA A 301 99.57 -50.61 105.21
CA ALA A 301 100.01 -49.97 106.45
C ALA A 301 100.27 -51.00 107.57
N THR A 302 99.39 -52.00 107.68
CA THR A 302 99.53 -53.12 108.63
C THR A 302 100.78 -53.96 108.33
N ALA A 303 101.04 -54.26 107.05
CA ALA A 303 102.24 -54.99 106.62
C ALA A 303 103.53 -54.21 106.93
N ASN A 304 103.56 -52.90 106.68
CA ASN A 304 104.70 -52.04 107.00
C ASN A 304 104.99 -52.01 108.51
N GLN A 305 103.95 -51.93 109.36
CA GLN A 305 104.12 -51.98 110.81
C GLN A 305 104.72 -53.32 111.29
N ALA A 306 104.35 -54.43 110.65
CA ALA A 306 104.94 -55.75 110.92
C ALA A 306 106.40 -55.89 110.43
N ILE A 307 106.82 -55.13 109.40
CA ILE A 307 108.23 -55.05 108.98
C ILE A 307 109.05 -54.33 110.06
N THR A 308 108.61 -53.16 110.53
CA THR A 308 109.32 -52.41 111.60
C THR A 308 109.50 -53.21 112.89
N GLN A 309 108.54 -54.09 113.22
CA GLN A 309 108.64 -55.03 114.34
C GLN A 309 109.68 -56.15 114.12
N LYS A 310 109.94 -56.54 112.86
CA LYS A 310 111.01 -57.51 112.53
C LYS A 310 112.38 -56.85 112.52
N ASP A 311 112.51 -55.65 111.98
CA ASP A 311 113.79 -54.92 111.94
C ASP A 311 114.34 -54.69 113.37
N SER A 312 113.46 -54.27 114.29
CA SER A 312 113.80 -54.10 115.71
C SER A 312 114.12 -55.41 116.45
N ALA A 313 113.66 -56.57 115.96
CA ALA A 313 114.08 -57.88 116.45
C ALA A 313 115.45 -58.30 115.89
N ILE A 314 115.76 -57.94 114.64
CA ILE A 314 117.07 -58.22 114.00
C ILE A 314 118.20 -57.52 114.77
N SER A 315 118.06 -56.22 115.08
CA SER A 315 119.11 -55.49 115.82
C SER A 315 119.40 -56.04 117.23
N SER A 316 118.43 -56.72 117.85
CA SER A 316 118.63 -57.43 119.13
C SER A 316 119.50 -58.69 118.97
N LEU A 317 119.33 -59.41 117.86
CA LEU A 317 120.13 -60.57 117.51
C LEU A 317 121.56 -60.17 117.09
N GLU A 318 121.71 -59.06 116.37
CA GLU A 318 123.03 -58.51 115.99
C GLU A 318 123.87 -58.11 117.22
N ALA A 319 123.26 -57.45 118.21
CA ALA A 319 123.92 -57.14 119.48
C ALA A 319 124.34 -58.41 120.25
N SER A 320 123.53 -59.46 120.18
CA SER A 320 123.84 -60.76 120.80
C SER A 320 124.99 -61.49 120.08
N LEU A 321 125.12 -61.32 118.76
CA LEU A 321 126.17 -61.93 117.95
C LEU A 321 127.56 -61.33 118.24
N ALA A 322 127.64 -60.03 118.53
CA ALA A 322 128.89 -59.34 118.84
C ALA A 322 129.61 -59.94 120.07
N GLY A 323 128.87 -60.22 121.15
CA GLY A 323 129.45 -60.80 122.37
C GLY A 323 130.07 -62.20 122.16
N VAL A 324 129.55 -62.98 121.21
CA VAL A 324 130.09 -64.31 120.87
C VAL A 324 131.39 -64.21 120.06
N GLN A 325 131.62 -63.11 119.33
CA GLN A 325 132.85 -62.89 118.57
C GLN A 325 134.04 -62.54 119.48
N GLU A 326 133.80 -61.88 120.62
CA GLU A 326 134.87 -61.52 121.56
C GLU A 326 135.44 -62.75 122.31
N GLU A 327 134.60 -63.74 122.65
CA GLU A 327 135.08 -65.04 123.15
C GLU A 327 135.90 -65.84 122.13
N ARG A 328 135.56 -65.73 120.83
CA ARG A 328 136.23 -66.45 119.73
C ARG A 328 137.68 -66.02 119.62
N ASP A 329 137.94 -64.72 119.67
CA ASP A 329 139.27 -64.17 119.35
C ASP A 329 140.27 -64.36 120.50
N GLN A 330 139.79 -64.50 121.75
CA GLN A 330 140.62 -64.98 122.86
C GLN A 330 141.06 -66.45 122.69
N LYS A 331 140.21 -67.29 122.06
CA LYS A 331 140.52 -68.71 121.82
C LYS A 331 141.42 -68.94 120.60
N LEU A 332 141.34 -68.13 119.54
CA LEU A 332 142.24 -68.25 118.38
C LEU A 332 143.71 -68.09 118.76
N LYS A 333 144.03 -67.14 119.65
CA LYS A 333 145.41 -66.82 120.03
C LYS A 333 146.13 -67.94 120.79
N LEU A 334 145.38 -68.87 121.41
CA LEU A 334 145.94 -70.06 122.06
C LEU A 334 146.15 -71.25 121.08
N LEU A 335 145.61 -71.14 119.86
CA LEU A 335 145.61 -72.18 118.84
C LEU A 335 146.79 -72.00 117.86
N GLU A 336 147.18 -70.74 117.62
CA GLU A 336 148.29 -70.34 116.75
C GLU A 336 149.66 -70.90 117.21
N ASP A 337 149.95 -70.85 118.52
CA ASP A 337 151.16 -71.43 119.13
C ASP A 337 151.24 -72.97 118.97
N LEU A 338 150.11 -73.66 118.82
CA LEU A 338 150.06 -75.11 118.62
C LEU A 338 150.27 -75.51 117.14
N GLN A 339 150.09 -74.57 116.22
CA GLN A 339 149.98 -74.85 114.79
C GLN A 339 151.31 -74.78 114.03
N GLN A 340 152.37 -74.19 114.60
CA GLN A 340 153.70 -74.14 113.97
C GLN A 340 154.50 -75.46 114.03
N SER A 341 154.17 -76.38 114.95
CA SER A 341 154.95 -77.61 115.17
C SER A 341 154.50 -78.81 114.32
N THR A 342 153.28 -78.77 113.75
CA THR A 342 152.65 -79.94 113.10
C THR A 342 152.63 -79.85 111.56
N GLN A 343 153.74 -79.38 110.96
CA GLN A 343 154.05 -79.72 109.57
C GLN A 343 154.49 -81.18 109.49
N ALA A 344 153.83 -82.02 108.66
CA ALA A 344 154.45 -83.22 108.08
C ALA A 344 153.59 -83.90 107.00
N THR A 345 152.29 -84.09 107.24
CA THR A 345 151.49 -85.12 106.55
C THR A 345 150.29 -84.56 105.79
N GLN A 346 150.16 -84.93 104.51
CA GLN A 346 149.03 -84.66 103.59
C GLN A 346 148.80 -83.16 103.29
N LYS A 347 149.09 -82.59 102.11
CA LYS A 347 149.55 -83.06 100.78
C LYS A 347 148.62 -84.00 99.99
N ALA A 348 148.09 -83.43 98.89
CA ALA A 348 147.47 -84.03 97.71
C ALA A 348 146.05 -84.63 97.86
N LEU A 349 145.29 -84.55 96.75
CA LEU A 349 143.84 -84.81 96.59
C LEU A 349 142.94 -83.72 97.24
N GLN A 350 141.92 -83.16 96.57
CA GLN A 350 141.48 -83.28 95.17
C GLN A 350 140.55 -82.11 94.76
N ASP A 351 140.77 -81.48 93.61
CA ASP A 351 139.86 -80.48 93.01
C ASP A 351 138.74 -81.12 92.14
N LYS A 352 137.51 -80.55 92.09
CA LYS A 352 136.65 -80.30 90.87
C LYS A 352 135.10 -80.11 91.03
N ILE A 353 134.52 -79.27 90.14
CA ILE A 353 133.22 -79.35 89.35
C ILE A 353 131.91 -78.61 89.81
N ASP A 354 131.15 -78.05 88.81
CA ASP A 354 130.07 -76.99 88.88
C ASP A 354 128.94 -77.02 87.74
N GLU A 355 127.80 -76.25 87.83
CA GLU A 355 126.88 -75.53 86.80
C GLU A 355 125.62 -76.04 85.90
N LEU A 356 124.67 -75.10 85.50
CA LEU A 356 123.71 -74.88 84.27
C LEU A 356 122.12 -75.19 84.08
N SER A 357 121.36 -74.61 83.06
CA SER A 357 119.82 -74.58 82.81
C SER A 357 119.19 -74.05 81.40
N THR A 358 117.82 -74.07 81.06
CA THR A 358 116.89 -73.36 79.99
C THR A 358 115.67 -74.17 79.30
N HIS A 359 114.63 -73.79 78.44
CA HIS A 359 113.65 -72.64 78.09
C HIS A 359 112.48 -72.93 76.96
N ASP A 360 111.54 -71.98 76.55
CA ASP A 360 110.70 -71.76 75.23
C ASP A 360 109.09 -71.89 74.98
N LEU A 361 108.45 -71.40 73.83
CA LEU A 361 106.97 -70.96 73.56
C LEU A 361 106.35 -70.81 72.03
N GLU A 362 105.06 -70.32 71.76
CA GLU A 362 104.37 -69.47 70.61
C GLU A 362 103.24 -69.89 69.48
N ASP A 363 102.62 -68.97 68.61
CA ASP A 363 101.26 -69.01 67.81
C ASP A 363 101.02 -68.17 66.42
N HIS A 364 99.88 -68.31 65.60
CA HIS A 364 98.93 -67.28 64.90
C HIS A 364 98.04 -67.50 63.54
N GLN A 365 97.38 -66.46 62.87
CA GLN A 365 96.14 -66.46 61.91
C GLN A 365 95.96 -65.37 60.71
N ARG A 366 94.82 -65.31 59.89
CA ARG A 366 94.08 -64.16 59.07
C ARG A 366 93.95 -64.25 57.44
N LEU A 367 93.18 -63.59 56.48
CA LEU A 367 91.90 -62.76 56.13
C LEU A 367 91.76 -62.48 54.52
N GLU A 368 90.85 -61.83 53.68
CA GLU A 368 89.39 -61.33 53.52
C GLU A 368 88.91 -60.73 52.05
N ALA A 369 87.61 -60.33 51.79
CA ALA A 369 86.89 -59.31 50.86
C ALA A 369 86.39 -59.36 49.30
N ALA A 370 85.08 -58.97 49.02
CA ALA A 370 84.33 -58.18 47.92
C ALA A 370 83.93 -58.56 46.40
N THR A 371 82.74 -58.04 45.89
CA THR A 371 82.17 -57.81 44.47
C THR A 371 81.36 -58.92 43.69
N GLU A 372 80.54 -58.81 42.58
CA GLU A 372 79.66 -57.80 41.82
C GLU A 372 78.84 -58.46 40.60
N ALA A 373 77.62 -58.01 40.13
CA ALA A 373 76.95 -58.37 38.81
C ALA A 373 75.62 -57.63 38.33
N LYS A 374 75.41 -57.33 37.00
CA LYS A 374 74.09 -57.01 36.33
C LYS A 374 74.04 -57.07 34.76
N ARG A 375 73.14 -57.86 34.10
CA ARG A 375 72.64 -57.67 32.69
C ARG A 375 71.51 -58.65 32.23
N LEU A 376 70.36 -58.17 31.70
CA LEU A 376 69.59 -58.76 30.56
C LEU A 376 68.26 -58.03 30.23
N SER A 377 67.68 -58.34 29.05
CA SER A 377 66.31 -58.06 28.54
C SER A 377 65.95 -56.63 28.07
N ASP A 378 66.10 -56.35 26.77
CA ASP A 378 65.29 -55.36 26.01
C ASP A 378 65.51 -55.49 24.48
N GLU A 379 64.61 -56.18 23.76
CA GLU A 379 64.49 -56.12 22.27
C GLU A 379 63.29 -56.93 21.74
N SER A 380 62.20 -56.29 21.28
CA SER A 380 61.18 -56.86 20.33
C SER A 380 60.03 -55.90 19.98
N ILE A 381 59.63 -54.98 20.87
CA ILE A 381 58.41 -54.17 20.68
C ILE A 381 58.73 -52.83 19.98
N LYS A 382 59.06 -52.88 18.68
CA LYS A 382 59.25 -51.65 17.87
C LYS A 382 58.92 -51.75 16.37
N ASP A 383 59.04 -52.93 15.75
CA ASP A 383 58.90 -53.06 14.28
C ASP A 383 57.45 -53.30 13.77
N LEU A 384 56.52 -53.69 14.66
CA LEU A 384 55.14 -54.02 14.27
C LEU A 384 54.20 -52.80 14.19
N GLN A 385 54.51 -51.69 14.87
CA GLN A 385 53.61 -50.52 14.89
C GLN A 385 53.66 -49.74 13.56
N ALA A 386 54.85 -49.58 12.98
CA ALA A 386 55.09 -48.70 11.82
C ALA A 386 54.46 -49.16 10.49
N LYS A 387 53.90 -50.37 10.44
CA LYS A 387 53.28 -50.94 9.22
C LYS A 387 51.76 -50.79 9.18
N VAL A 388 51.12 -50.42 10.29
CA VAL A 388 49.66 -50.18 10.35
C VAL A 388 49.32 -48.77 9.86
N ASP A 389 50.08 -47.76 10.29
CA ASP A 389 49.81 -46.35 9.97
C ASP A 389 49.97 -46.03 8.47
N ALA A 390 50.84 -46.78 7.77
CA ALA A 390 51.06 -46.64 6.34
C ALA A 390 49.88 -47.09 5.46
N ALA A 391 49.05 -48.04 5.93
CA ALA A 391 47.89 -48.52 5.18
C ALA A 391 46.73 -47.52 5.21
N ASN A 392 46.41 -47.00 6.39
CA ASN A 392 45.30 -46.06 6.62
C ASN A 392 45.48 -44.72 5.87
N ALA A 393 46.72 -44.34 5.54
CA ALA A 393 47.02 -43.13 4.77
C ALA A 393 46.63 -43.22 3.28
N HIS A 394 46.53 -44.44 2.70
CA HIS A 394 46.31 -44.60 1.27
C HIS A 394 44.84 -44.39 0.85
N ASP A 395 43.89 -45.03 1.56
CA ASP A 395 42.45 -44.92 1.27
C ASP A 395 41.93 -43.49 1.46
N ALA A 396 42.50 -42.77 2.44
CA ALA A 396 42.19 -41.37 2.72
C ALA A 396 42.66 -40.38 1.64
N ASP A 397 43.47 -40.81 0.66
CA ASP A 397 43.81 -40.02 -0.53
C ASP A 397 42.90 -40.34 -1.72
N VAL A 398 42.58 -41.63 -1.90
CA VAL A 398 41.69 -42.09 -2.97
C VAL A 398 40.29 -41.46 -2.86
N GLN A 399 39.71 -41.38 -1.66
CA GLN A 399 38.39 -40.73 -1.49
C GLN A 399 38.40 -39.22 -1.78
N ARG A 400 39.45 -38.50 -1.37
CA ARG A 400 39.56 -37.04 -1.64
C ARG A 400 39.67 -36.74 -3.13
N ARG A 401 40.33 -37.62 -3.90
CA ARG A 401 40.43 -37.49 -5.36
C ARG A 401 39.10 -37.75 -6.06
N LEU A 402 38.33 -38.74 -5.60
CA LEU A 402 37.01 -39.05 -6.15
C LEU A 402 36.02 -37.89 -5.95
N GLN A 403 35.98 -37.29 -4.74
CA GLN A 403 35.11 -36.16 -4.44
C GLN A 403 35.44 -34.92 -5.30
N ALA A 404 36.72 -34.61 -5.49
CA ALA A 404 37.15 -33.49 -6.33
C ALA A 404 36.76 -33.67 -7.82
N GLU A 405 36.72 -34.90 -8.32
CA GLU A 405 36.32 -35.21 -9.71
C GLU A 405 34.80 -35.08 -9.90
N GLU A 406 33.98 -35.48 -8.92
CA GLU A 406 32.53 -35.27 -8.95
C GLU A 406 32.10 -33.79 -8.79
N GLU A 407 32.86 -33.00 -8.02
CA GLU A 407 32.65 -31.55 -7.94
C GLU A 407 33.05 -30.83 -9.24
N ALA A 408 34.20 -31.17 -9.82
CA ALA A 408 34.63 -30.64 -11.11
C ALA A 408 33.62 -30.96 -12.24
N LYS A 409 33.05 -32.18 -12.23
CA LYS A 409 32.00 -32.56 -13.18
C LYS A 409 30.72 -31.71 -13.02
N ARG A 410 30.22 -31.52 -11.79
CA ARG A 410 29.04 -30.67 -11.55
C ARG A 410 29.26 -29.21 -11.94
N ALA A 411 30.48 -28.69 -11.75
CA ALA A 411 30.83 -27.34 -12.21
C ALA A 411 30.78 -27.21 -13.75
N ALA A 412 31.27 -28.21 -14.48
CA ALA A 412 31.24 -28.24 -15.94
C ALA A 412 29.81 -28.38 -16.52
N GLU A 413 28.97 -29.21 -15.91
CA GLU A 413 27.57 -29.37 -16.30
C GLU A 413 26.76 -28.08 -16.03
N ALA A 414 27.07 -27.34 -14.97
CA ALA A 414 26.44 -26.05 -14.66
C ALA A 414 26.79 -24.94 -15.67
N GLU A 415 28.06 -24.82 -16.10
CA GLU A 415 28.43 -23.88 -17.17
C GLU A 415 27.83 -24.26 -18.54
N LEU A 416 27.76 -25.56 -18.87
CA LEU A 416 27.16 -26.00 -20.13
C LEU A 416 25.68 -25.56 -20.26
N GLU A 417 24.90 -25.63 -19.17
CA GLU A 417 23.51 -25.16 -19.17
C GLU A 417 23.42 -23.63 -19.23
N ARG A 418 24.35 -22.93 -18.57
CA ARG A 418 24.46 -21.46 -18.60
C ARG A 418 24.74 -20.94 -20.02
N VAL A 419 25.61 -21.61 -20.77
CA VAL A 419 25.94 -21.28 -22.16
C VAL A 419 24.75 -21.52 -23.10
N LYS A 420 23.93 -22.56 -22.88
CA LYS A 420 22.69 -22.76 -23.67
C LYS A 420 21.73 -21.58 -23.53
N LEU A 421 21.45 -21.16 -22.28
CA LEU A 421 20.54 -20.06 -21.99
C LEU A 421 21.01 -18.74 -22.65
N GLN A 422 22.32 -18.47 -22.64
CA GLN A 422 22.89 -17.33 -23.36
C GLN A 422 22.74 -17.42 -24.89
N LEU A 423 22.86 -18.63 -25.46
CA LEU A 423 22.74 -18.85 -26.90
C LEU A 423 21.29 -18.71 -27.39
N GLU A 424 20.32 -19.14 -26.58
CA GLU A 424 18.89 -18.98 -26.85
C GLU A 424 18.47 -17.51 -26.80
N GLU A 425 18.92 -16.76 -25.78
CA GLU A 425 18.65 -15.32 -25.66
C GLU A 425 19.27 -14.51 -26.82
N ALA A 426 20.48 -14.88 -27.26
CA ALA A 426 21.17 -14.24 -28.37
C ALA A 426 20.50 -14.45 -29.75
N SER A 427 19.53 -15.37 -29.86
CA SER A 427 18.82 -15.66 -31.12
C SER A 427 17.63 -14.71 -31.41
N LYS A 428 17.19 -13.93 -30.41
CA LYS A 428 16.03 -13.04 -30.51
C LYS A 428 16.39 -11.73 -31.23
N PRO A 429 15.46 -11.12 -31.99
CA PRO A 429 15.72 -9.85 -32.66
C PRO A 429 15.94 -8.72 -31.64
N LYS A 430 17.14 -8.14 -31.63
CA LYS A 430 17.46 -6.98 -30.78
C LYS A 430 16.79 -5.72 -31.30
N LEU A 431 15.66 -5.35 -30.69
CA LEU A 431 15.22 -3.95 -30.63
C LEU A 431 16.20 -3.17 -29.71
N PRO A 432 16.31 -1.83 -29.84
CA PRO A 432 17.17 -1.05 -28.95
C PRO A 432 16.63 -1.09 -27.50
N ASN A 433 17.45 -1.55 -26.57
CA ASN A 433 17.12 -1.61 -25.14
C ASN A 433 16.82 -0.21 -24.57
N THR A 434 15.84 -0.14 -23.68
CA THR A 434 15.43 1.10 -22.97
C THR A 434 15.44 0.96 -21.44
N VAL A 435 15.55 -0.26 -20.91
CA VAL A 435 15.59 -0.55 -19.45
C VAL A 435 16.99 -0.30 -18.85
N THR A 436 17.05 -0.02 -17.55
CA THR A 436 18.28 0.34 -16.83
C THR A 436 18.88 -0.77 -15.97
N LEU A 437 18.15 -1.88 -15.76
CA LEU A 437 18.69 -3.08 -15.13
C LEU A 437 19.90 -3.64 -15.91
N SER A 438 20.89 -4.18 -15.19
CA SER A 438 22.08 -4.79 -15.77
C SER A 438 21.82 -6.20 -16.29
N ASN A 439 20.94 -6.94 -15.61
CA ASN A 439 20.50 -8.29 -15.98
C ASN A 439 18.97 -8.39 -15.83
N PRO A 440 18.17 -7.73 -16.70
CA PRO A 440 16.71 -7.69 -16.57
C PRO A 440 16.09 -9.09 -16.73
N ILE A 441 15.50 -9.63 -15.66
CA ILE A 441 14.68 -10.84 -15.72
C ILE A 441 13.23 -10.42 -16.04
N PRO A 442 12.64 -10.86 -17.16
CA PRO A 442 11.27 -10.47 -17.53
C PRO A 442 10.24 -11.12 -16.60
N ILE A 443 9.35 -10.31 -16.04
CA ILE A 443 8.11 -10.76 -15.40
C ILE A 443 7.04 -10.97 -16.48
N VAL A 444 6.90 -9.98 -17.38
CA VAL A 444 5.93 -9.94 -18.48
C VAL A 444 6.43 -8.99 -19.57
N GLY A 445 6.02 -9.23 -20.83
CA GLY A 445 6.52 -8.49 -22.00
C GLY A 445 7.90 -8.98 -22.47
N SER A 446 8.55 -8.21 -23.33
CA SER A 446 9.93 -8.49 -23.76
C SER A 446 10.57 -7.29 -24.46
N LEU A 447 11.86 -7.06 -24.20
CA LEU A 447 12.69 -6.08 -24.91
C LEU A 447 12.81 -6.40 -26.41
N GLY A 448 12.69 -7.68 -26.80
CA GLY A 448 12.65 -8.10 -28.20
C GLY A 448 11.29 -7.95 -28.89
N GLY A 449 10.28 -7.43 -28.18
CA GLY A 449 8.89 -7.35 -28.62
C GLY A 449 7.97 -8.20 -27.76
N ALA A 450 7.02 -7.58 -27.05
CA ALA A 450 6.02 -8.27 -26.25
C ALA A 450 5.16 -9.21 -27.14
N THR A 451 5.03 -10.47 -26.73
CA THR A 451 4.42 -11.54 -27.56
C THR A 451 2.91 -11.44 -27.71
N SER A 452 2.25 -10.72 -26.78
CA SER A 452 0.83 -10.44 -26.71
C SER A 452 0.63 -9.01 -26.18
N ASP A 453 -0.58 -8.51 -26.29
CA ASP A 453 -1.04 -7.42 -25.45
C ASP A 453 -1.25 -7.94 -24.02
N PHE A 454 -0.92 -7.13 -22.99
CA PHE A 454 -1.18 -7.45 -21.58
C PHE A 454 -1.76 -6.23 -20.84
N ASP A 455 -2.78 -6.52 -20.04
CA ASP A 455 -3.71 -5.57 -19.45
C ASP A 455 -4.25 -6.18 -18.14
N ASP A 456 -4.51 -5.37 -17.11
CA ASP A 456 -5.21 -5.78 -15.88
C ASP A 456 -4.73 -7.08 -15.19
N ILE A 457 -3.43 -7.39 -15.28
CA ILE A 457 -2.80 -8.60 -14.73
C ILE A 457 -1.73 -8.24 -13.67
N PHE A 458 -1.56 -9.12 -12.69
CA PHE A 458 -0.42 -9.15 -11.78
C PHE A 458 0.33 -10.47 -11.84
N TYR A 459 1.59 -10.47 -11.40
CA TYR A 459 2.47 -11.63 -11.34
C TYR A 459 3.16 -11.73 -9.97
N PRO A 460 3.21 -12.91 -9.33
CA PRO A 460 4.03 -13.11 -8.14
C PRO A 460 5.50 -13.30 -8.52
N ILE A 461 6.40 -12.57 -7.86
CA ILE A 461 7.84 -12.85 -7.82
C ILE A 461 8.26 -13.20 -6.39
N VAL A 462 9.30 -14.03 -6.26
CA VAL A 462 9.86 -14.42 -4.95
C VAL A 462 11.20 -13.72 -4.78
N SER A 463 11.26 -12.80 -3.81
CA SER A 463 12.52 -12.17 -3.40
C SER A 463 13.39 -13.18 -2.63
N SER A 464 14.71 -13.09 -2.83
CA SER A 464 15.66 -13.92 -2.06
C SER A 464 15.86 -13.44 -0.61
N PHE A 465 15.32 -12.26 -0.26
CA PHE A 465 15.33 -11.68 1.08
C PHE A 465 13.95 -11.09 1.44
N PRO A 466 13.56 -11.04 2.73
CA PRO A 466 12.31 -10.43 3.14
C PRO A 466 12.28 -8.93 2.79
N ILE A 467 11.24 -8.51 2.08
CA ILE A 467 10.91 -7.11 1.88
C ILE A 467 10.03 -6.66 3.05
N THR A 468 10.43 -5.60 3.76
CA THR A 468 9.68 -5.04 4.89
C THR A 468 9.07 -3.69 4.54
N LEU A 469 7.76 -3.52 4.77
CA LEU A 469 7.02 -2.26 4.62
C LEU A 469 6.03 -2.11 5.80
N TYR A 470 5.97 -0.93 6.43
CA TYR A 470 5.13 -0.67 7.61
C TYR A 470 5.28 -1.72 8.74
N GLY A 471 6.47 -2.30 8.89
CA GLY A 471 6.78 -3.39 9.82
C GLY A 471 6.34 -4.79 9.36
N HIS A 472 5.51 -4.93 8.34
CA HIS A 472 5.15 -6.23 7.76
C HIS A 472 6.22 -6.70 6.78
N SER A 473 6.58 -8.00 6.81
CA SER A 473 7.66 -8.56 6.00
C SER A 473 7.21 -9.77 5.18
N SER A 474 7.53 -9.80 3.88
CA SER A 474 7.21 -10.91 2.98
C SER A 474 8.36 -11.17 2.00
N VAL A 475 8.54 -12.43 1.59
CA VAL A 475 9.39 -12.79 0.43
C VAL A 475 8.58 -12.88 -0.87
N ASN A 476 7.24 -12.95 -0.77
CA ASN A 476 6.35 -12.92 -1.93
C ASN A 476 6.02 -11.47 -2.24
N VAL A 477 6.25 -11.05 -3.48
CA VAL A 477 5.93 -9.71 -3.98
C VAL A 477 5.04 -9.87 -5.20
N PHE A 478 3.87 -9.25 -5.19
CA PHE A 478 2.95 -9.30 -6.33
C PHE A 478 3.05 -8.01 -7.12
N VAL A 479 3.50 -8.09 -8.37
CA VAL A 479 3.78 -6.94 -9.24
C VAL A 479 2.67 -6.81 -10.27
N SER A 480 2.06 -5.63 -10.37
CA SER A 480 0.93 -5.35 -11.27
C SER A 480 1.35 -4.53 -12.50
N ILE A 481 0.68 -4.74 -13.64
CA ILE A 481 0.87 -3.90 -14.83
C ILE A 481 0.48 -2.44 -14.53
N ASN A 482 -0.57 -2.23 -13.74
CA ASN A 482 -1.11 -0.93 -13.32
C ASN A 482 -0.22 -0.16 -12.30
N GLY A 483 1.11 -0.32 -12.35
CA GLY A 483 2.06 0.52 -11.64
C GLY A 483 2.00 0.45 -10.11
N LEU A 484 1.61 -0.71 -9.58
CA LEU A 484 1.60 -1.03 -8.15
C LEU A 484 2.28 -2.37 -7.85
N LEU A 485 2.75 -2.56 -6.61
CA LEU A 485 3.15 -3.87 -6.07
C LEU A 485 2.73 -4.04 -4.62
N SER A 486 2.50 -5.27 -4.17
CA SER A 486 2.05 -5.58 -2.80
C SER A 486 2.80 -6.76 -2.17
N LEU A 487 2.74 -6.85 -0.84
CA LEU A 487 3.33 -7.96 -0.07
C LEU A 487 2.32 -9.03 0.38
N ASP A 488 1.02 -8.71 0.37
CA ASP A 488 -0.04 -9.59 0.91
C ASP A 488 -0.64 -10.50 -0.17
N THR A 489 -1.24 -9.90 -1.20
CA THR A 489 -1.91 -10.57 -2.33
C THR A 489 -1.86 -9.67 -3.56
N GLY A 490 -1.80 -10.25 -4.77
CA GLY A 490 -1.81 -9.47 -6.00
C GLY A 490 -3.14 -8.75 -6.28
N ASP A 491 -3.03 -7.58 -6.91
CA ASP A 491 -4.16 -6.72 -7.27
C ASP A 491 -3.98 -6.16 -8.70
N ARG A 492 -5.10 -5.82 -9.36
CA ARG A 492 -5.14 -5.37 -10.75
C ARG A 492 -5.86 -4.03 -10.94
N THR A 493 -6.19 -3.30 -9.88
CA THR A 493 -7.02 -2.09 -9.98
C THR A 493 -6.32 -1.01 -10.81
N TYR A 494 -6.84 -0.69 -12.00
CA TYR A 494 -6.38 0.44 -12.84
C TYR A 494 -6.88 1.81 -12.36
N THR A 495 -8.03 1.85 -11.66
CA THR A 495 -8.68 3.09 -11.22
C THR A 495 -7.98 3.67 -10.00
N HIS A 496 -7.03 4.56 -10.23
CA HIS A 496 -6.26 5.22 -9.18
C HIS A 496 -7.10 6.18 -8.33
N GLN A 497 -6.74 6.29 -7.05
CA GLN A 497 -7.43 7.06 -6.01
C GLN A 497 -6.40 7.71 -5.07
N PRO A 498 -6.77 8.73 -4.27
CA PRO A 498 -5.87 9.24 -3.24
C PRO A 498 -5.60 8.16 -2.18
N LEU A 499 -4.46 8.25 -1.50
CA LEU A 499 -4.07 7.31 -0.44
C LEU A 499 -4.45 7.84 0.95
N PRO A 500 -4.84 6.97 1.91
CA PRO A 500 -4.97 5.52 1.80
C PRO A 500 -6.19 5.09 0.97
N SER A 501 -5.99 4.16 0.04
CA SER A 501 -7.09 3.54 -0.73
C SER A 501 -7.43 2.16 -0.16
N ARG A 502 -8.73 1.87 -0.05
CA ARG A 502 -9.28 0.54 0.30
C ARG A 502 -10.31 0.05 -0.73
N THR A 503 -10.54 0.83 -1.78
CA THR A 503 -11.47 0.52 -2.87
C THR A 503 -11.03 -0.76 -3.60
N GLY A 504 -11.98 -1.55 -4.08
CA GLY A 504 -11.72 -2.78 -4.85
C GLY A 504 -11.20 -3.98 -4.03
N GLY A 505 -10.78 -3.77 -2.78
CA GLY A 505 -10.06 -4.78 -1.98
C GLY A 505 -8.54 -4.64 -2.01
N LEU A 506 -8.03 -3.48 -2.44
CA LEU A 506 -6.60 -3.17 -2.51
C LEU A 506 -5.83 -3.60 -1.24
N PRO A 507 -4.68 -4.31 -1.37
CA PRO A 507 -3.95 -4.85 -0.23
C PRO A 507 -3.43 -3.78 0.74
N ALA A 508 -3.27 -4.19 2.00
CA ALA A 508 -2.87 -3.30 3.08
C ALA A 508 -1.44 -2.81 2.92
N HIS A 509 -0.51 -3.67 2.51
CA HIS A 509 0.91 -3.34 2.29
C HIS A 509 1.17 -3.23 0.78
N THR A 510 0.88 -2.04 0.22
CA THR A 510 0.95 -1.78 -1.23
C THR A 510 1.79 -0.53 -1.51
N LEU A 511 2.68 -0.65 -2.49
CA LEU A 511 3.48 0.42 -3.06
C LEU A 511 2.87 0.86 -4.39
N PHE A 512 2.85 2.17 -4.62
CA PHE A 512 2.32 2.80 -5.81
C PHE A 512 3.43 3.66 -6.45
N PRO A 513 4.42 3.07 -7.15
CA PRO A 513 5.43 3.84 -7.89
C PRO A 513 4.81 4.71 -8.99
N PHE A 514 3.75 4.24 -9.66
CA PHE A 514 3.07 5.00 -10.71
C PHE A 514 1.67 4.43 -10.98
N TRP A 515 0.80 4.45 -9.97
CA TRP A 515 -0.50 3.76 -10.03
C TRP A 515 -1.50 4.46 -10.93
N CYS A 516 -1.84 3.82 -12.05
CA CYS A 516 -2.87 4.21 -13.01
C CYS A 516 -3.09 3.10 -14.04
N ASP A 517 -3.96 3.38 -15.01
CA ASP A 517 -4.38 2.54 -16.13
C ASP A 517 -3.27 2.38 -17.19
N LEU A 518 -2.53 1.26 -17.10
CA LEU A 518 -1.28 0.98 -17.84
C LEU A 518 -1.35 -0.34 -18.61
N PHE A 519 -0.57 -0.44 -19.69
CA PHE A 519 -0.70 -1.49 -20.70
C PHE A 519 0.66 -1.84 -21.32
N ILE A 520 0.82 -3.11 -21.72
CA ILE A 520 1.97 -3.59 -22.50
C ILE A 520 1.44 -3.96 -23.89
N TYR A 521 1.84 -3.20 -24.90
CA TYR A 521 1.39 -3.40 -26.28
C TYR A 521 2.20 -4.48 -27.00
N LYS A 522 1.48 -5.37 -27.71
CA LYS A 522 2.08 -6.40 -28.56
C LYS A 522 3.06 -5.81 -29.58
N ASP A 523 4.13 -6.55 -29.86
CA ASP A 523 5.19 -6.22 -30.83
C ASP A 523 5.96 -4.92 -30.52
N THR A 524 5.86 -4.40 -29.28
CA THR A 524 6.66 -3.27 -28.76
C THR A 524 7.68 -3.74 -27.72
N PRO A 525 8.80 -3.03 -27.46
CA PRO A 525 9.83 -3.43 -26.49
C PRO A 525 9.40 -3.23 -25.02
N GLN A 526 8.11 -3.39 -24.73
CA GLN A 526 7.50 -3.13 -23.42
C GLN A 526 7.50 -4.37 -22.52
N GLY A 527 7.47 -4.12 -21.21
CA GLY A 527 7.41 -5.16 -20.19
C GLY A 527 7.65 -4.64 -18.78
N ILE A 528 7.66 -5.58 -17.83
CA ILE A 528 8.09 -5.36 -16.45
C ILE A 528 9.21 -6.35 -16.17
N TYR A 529 10.28 -5.87 -15.55
CA TYR A 529 11.51 -6.61 -15.32
C TYR A 529 11.92 -6.50 -13.85
N TYR A 530 12.66 -7.48 -13.36
CA TYR A 530 13.29 -7.40 -12.05
C TYR A 530 14.74 -7.87 -12.08
N GLU A 531 15.54 -7.38 -11.15
CA GLU A 531 16.90 -7.86 -10.90
C GLU A 531 17.15 -7.88 -9.39
N ILE A 532 17.84 -8.90 -8.91
CA ILE A 532 18.34 -8.95 -7.52
C ILE A 532 19.86 -8.90 -7.56
N THR A 533 20.44 -7.84 -7.00
CA THR A 533 21.89 -7.61 -6.96
C THR A 533 22.43 -7.69 -5.54
N GLY A 534 23.76 -7.74 -5.41
CA GLY A 534 24.44 -7.81 -4.11
C GLY A 534 24.55 -9.23 -3.56
N GLN A 535 24.84 -9.34 -2.27
CA GLN A 535 24.96 -10.59 -1.51
C GLN A 535 24.46 -10.36 -0.09
N ALA A 536 23.93 -11.39 0.59
CA ALA A 536 23.38 -11.24 1.94
C ALA A 536 24.46 -10.75 2.94
N PRO A 537 24.16 -9.82 3.87
CA PRO A 537 22.85 -9.23 4.18
C PRO A 537 22.58 -7.89 3.46
N SER A 538 23.23 -7.62 2.33
CA SER A 538 23.18 -6.35 1.59
C SER A 538 22.74 -6.57 0.14
N ARG A 539 21.59 -7.22 -0.06
CA ARG A 539 20.95 -7.36 -1.38
C ARG A 539 20.03 -6.19 -1.70
N SER A 540 19.84 -5.96 -2.99
CA SER A 540 18.88 -5.00 -3.55
C SER A 540 17.94 -5.73 -4.51
N LEU A 541 16.64 -5.49 -4.41
CA LEU A 541 15.63 -5.87 -5.38
C LEU A 541 15.23 -4.62 -6.16
N TYR A 542 15.40 -4.68 -7.48
CA TYR A 542 14.87 -3.70 -8.42
C TYR A 542 13.67 -4.29 -9.15
N VAL A 543 12.63 -3.50 -9.35
CA VAL A 543 11.51 -3.81 -10.27
C VAL A 543 11.31 -2.60 -11.18
N GLU A 544 11.41 -2.78 -12.49
CA GLU A 544 11.39 -1.72 -13.49
C GLU A 544 10.27 -1.95 -14.51
N TRP A 545 9.46 -0.93 -14.75
CA TRP A 545 8.39 -0.90 -15.74
C TRP A 545 8.86 -0.11 -16.96
N TYR A 546 8.64 -0.66 -18.15
CA TYR A 546 8.71 0.06 -19.42
C TYR A 546 7.41 -0.21 -20.19
N VAL A 547 6.40 0.66 -20.01
CA VAL A 547 4.99 0.42 -20.38
C VAL A 547 4.36 1.65 -21.01
N SER A 548 3.11 1.53 -21.49
CA SER A 548 2.30 2.66 -21.97
C SER A 548 1.02 2.83 -21.17
N ARG A 549 0.26 3.91 -21.44
CA ARG A 549 -1.12 4.05 -20.98
C ARG A 549 -2.05 3.09 -21.71
N TYR A 550 -3.08 2.57 -21.03
CA TYR A 550 -4.23 2.01 -21.74
C TYR A 550 -4.82 3.04 -22.72
N GLY A 551 -5.14 2.59 -23.92
CA GLY A 551 -5.69 3.42 -25.00
C GLY A 551 -4.70 4.35 -25.74
N ASP A 552 -3.47 4.54 -25.25
CA ASP A 552 -2.44 5.34 -25.96
C ASP A 552 -1.04 4.70 -25.87
N LYS A 553 -0.70 3.93 -26.90
CA LYS A 553 0.60 3.28 -27.08
C LYS A 553 1.80 4.22 -27.28
N ASN A 554 1.58 5.53 -27.46
CA ASN A 554 2.66 6.51 -27.59
C ASN A 554 2.92 7.23 -26.25
N GLN A 555 2.02 7.08 -25.29
CA GLN A 555 2.12 7.64 -23.94
C GLN A 555 2.94 6.67 -23.07
N TYR A 556 4.27 6.77 -23.15
CA TYR A 556 5.22 5.89 -22.46
C TYR A 556 5.50 6.30 -21.00
N TYR A 557 5.80 5.31 -20.18
CA TYR A 557 6.25 5.43 -18.80
C TYR A 557 7.40 4.46 -18.52
N HIS A 558 8.46 4.99 -17.92
CA HIS A 558 9.68 4.29 -17.58
C HIS A 558 10.14 4.68 -16.17
N PHE A 559 9.96 3.77 -15.23
CA PHE A 559 10.22 3.99 -13.82
C PHE A 559 10.63 2.68 -13.12
N LEU A 560 11.36 2.81 -12.00
CA LEU A 560 11.71 1.66 -11.16
C LEU A 560 11.42 1.88 -9.68
N VAL A 561 11.29 0.75 -8.99
CA VAL A 561 11.27 0.59 -7.54
C VAL A 561 12.58 -0.08 -7.12
N LEU A 562 13.20 0.43 -6.05
CA LEU A 562 14.34 -0.16 -5.36
C LEU A 562 13.96 -0.42 -3.90
N LEU A 563 14.22 -1.65 -3.46
CA LEU A 563 14.06 -2.15 -2.09
C LEU A 563 15.36 -2.83 -1.65
N GLU A 564 15.82 -2.61 -0.42
CA GLU A 564 17.15 -3.07 0.04
C GLU A 564 17.07 -3.83 1.36
N GLU A 565 17.77 -4.97 1.42
CA GLU A 565 17.85 -5.86 2.59
C GLU A 565 18.40 -5.13 3.82
N ALA A 566 19.36 -4.22 3.60
CA ALA A 566 19.98 -3.40 4.65
C ALA A 566 19.16 -2.15 5.02
N ARG A 567 18.04 -1.86 4.34
CA ARG A 567 17.19 -0.67 4.58
C ARG A 567 15.69 -1.03 4.67
N PRO A 568 15.27 -1.90 5.61
CA PRO A 568 13.87 -2.29 5.78
C PRO A 568 12.97 -1.08 6.04
N ASN A 569 11.72 -1.13 5.55
CA ASN A 569 10.73 -0.05 5.50
C ASN A 569 11.04 1.11 4.54
N ILE A 570 12.26 1.22 4.00
CA ILE A 570 12.63 2.26 3.04
C ILE A 570 12.44 1.73 1.61
N VAL A 571 11.68 2.47 0.81
CA VAL A 571 11.53 2.25 -0.63
C VAL A 571 12.01 3.47 -1.40
N THR A 572 12.63 3.25 -2.56
CA THR A 572 13.06 4.32 -3.47
C THR A 572 12.40 4.14 -4.84
N TYR A 573 11.73 5.17 -5.34
CA TYR A 573 11.23 5.26 -6.71
C TYR A 573 12.16 6.14 -7.55
N LYS A 574 12.35 5.80 -8.83
CA LYS A 574 13.06 6.63 -9.81
C LYS A 574 12.27 6.73 -11.11
N TYR A 575 12.21 7.94 -11.66
CA TYR A 575 11.54 8.24 -12.93
C TYR A 575 12.57 8.59 -14.00
N PHE A 576 12.57 7.85 -15.11
CA PHE A 576 13.45 8.08 -16.25
C PHE A 576 12.70 8.83 -17.36
N GLU A 577 11.49 8.38 -17.69
CA GLU A 577 10.57 9.08 -18.59
C GLU A 577 9.12 8.83 -18.17
N ALA A 578 8.28 9.86 -18.26
CA ALA A 578 6.84 9.75 -17.97
C ALA A 578 6.14 10.93 -18.64
N LEU A 579 5.52 10.70 -19.81
CA LEU A 579 5.15 11.82 -20.69
C LEU A 579 4.06 12.76 -20.12
N ASP A 580 3.17 12.29 -19.24
CA ASP A 580 2.24 13.14 -18.46
C ASP A 580 2.73 13.48 -17.04
N LYS A 581 3.91 12.98 -16.65
CA LYS A 581 4.57 13.21 -15.35
C LYS A 581 3.72 12.82 -14.14
N GLY A 582 2.77 11.90 -14.30
CA GLY A 582 1.87 11.47 -13.22
C GLY A 582 0.63 12.35 -13.05
N ALA A 583 0.36 13.28 -13.98
CA ALA A 583 -0.81 14.17 -13.97
C ALA A 583 -2.17 13.43 -13.93
N ARG A 584 -2.19 12.12 -14.18
CA ARG A 584 -3.38 11.27 -14.07
C ARG A 584 -3.07 9.90 -13.43
N CYS A 585 -2.25 9.91 -12.38
CA CYS A 585 -1.84 8.73 -11.60
C CYS A 585 -1.71 9.06 -10.10
N THR A 586 -1.59 8.03 -9.25
CA THR A 586 -1.27 8.14 -7.82
C THR A 586 0.15 7.64 -7.57
N ILE A 587 0.93 8.35 -6.76
CA ILE A 587 2.29 7.96 -6.37
C ILE A 587 2.45 8.04 -4.85
N GLY A 588 2.90 6.94 -4.26
CA GLY A 588 3.05 6.81 -2.81
C GLY A 588 3.20 5.38 -2.32
N ALA A 589 2.90 5.16 -1.05
CA ALA A 589 2.85 3.85 -0.38
C ALA A 589 1.69 3.83 0.63
N GLN A 590 1.17 2.64 0.95
CA GLN A 590 0.24 2.44 2.06
C GLN A 590 0.53 1.18 2.88
N GLY A 591 0.24 1.29 4.17
CA GLY A 591 0.10 0.22 5.14
C GLY A 591 -1.35 0.14 5.63
N PRO A 592 -1.68 -0.74 6.60
CA PRO A 592 -3.04 -0.90 7.12
C PRO A 592 -3.58 0.37 7.79
N ASN A 593 -2.73 1.09 8.54
CA ASN A 593 -3.11 2.23 9.39
C ASN A 593 -2.41 3.55 9.02
N SER A 594 -1.63 3.58 7.93
CA SER A 594 -0.81 4.73 7.52
C SER A 594 -0.63 4.74 6.00
N ALA A 595 -0.43 5.90 5.40
CA ALA A 595 -0.08 6.03 3.99
C ALA A 595 0.76 7.29 3.74
N GLN A 596 1.63 7.21 2.74
CA GLN A 596 2.51 8.30 2.31
C GLN A 596 2.23 8.58 0.84
N GLN A 597 1.54 9.69 0.53
CA GLN A 597 1.28 10.13 -0.83
C GLN A 597 2.24 11.26 -1.22
N TRP A 598 2.91 11.13 -2.36
CA TRP A 598 3.79 12.17 -2.93
C TRP A 598 3.12 12.93 -4.08
N SER A 599 2.31 12.24 -4.89
CA SER A 599 1.51 12.83 -5.97
C SER A 599 0.13 12.15 -6.08
N TYR A 600 -0.89 12.93 -6.42
CA TYR A 600 -2.19 12.44 -6.88
C TYR A 600 -2.75 13.38 -7.95
N ASN A 601 -2.74 12.93 -9.21
CA ASN A 601 -3.04 13.75 -10.40
C ASN A 601 -2.15 15.01 -10.54
N GLU A 602 -0.90 14.97 -10.09
CA GLU A 602 0.05 16.08 -10.21
C GLU A 602 1.23 15.71 -11.12
N ALA A 603 1.60 16.62 -12.03
CA ALA A 603 2.65 16.46 -13.04
C ALA A 603 4.08 16.56 -12.47
N LYS A 604 4.38 15.82 -11.40
CA LYS A 604 5.62 15.88 -10.60
C LYS A 604 6.70 14.88 -11.02
N ALA A 605 6.34 13.73 -11.61
CA ALA A 605 7.27 12.66 -11.99
C ALA A 605 8.06 13.03 -13.25
N LEU A 606 8.99 13.95 -13.11
CA LEU A 606 9.89 14.39 -14.17
C LEU A 606 11.06 13.40 -14.36
N PRO A 607 11.64 13.29 -15.58
CA PRO A 607 12.92 12.64 -15.80
C PRO A 607 13.99 13.07 -14.80
N GLY A 608 14.59 12.11 -14.10
CA GLY A 608 15.64 12.32 -13.10
C GLY A 608 15.13 12.59 -11.68
N VAL A 609 13.82 12.52 -11.42
CA VAL A 609 13.26 12.61 -10.05
C VAL A 609 13.38 11.26 -9.34
N GLN A 610 13.85 11.30 -8.10
CA GLN A 610 13.89 10.18 -7.17
C GLN A 610 13.08 10.52 -5.91
N VAL A 611 12.15 9.63 -5.54
CA VAL A 611 11.34 9.75 -4.33
C VAL A 611 11.73 8.63 -3.37
N VAL A 612 12.09 8.98 -2.14
CA VAL A 612 12.36 8.01 -1.07
C VAL A 612 11.22 8.09 -0.06
N ILE A 613 10.59 6.96 0.23
CA ILE A 613 9.55 6.85 1.25
C ILE A 613 10.06 5.91 2.35
N ASP A 614 10.08 6.40 3.59
CA ASP A 614 10.30 5.57 4.76
C ASP A 614 8.94 5.26 5.40
N THR A 615 8.48 4.04 5.21
CA THR A 615 7.20 3.53 5.74
C THR A 615 7.23 3.24 7.25
N GLY A 616 8.41 3.35 7.88
CA GLY A 616 8.60 3.22 9.34
C GLY A 616 8.49 4.56 10.06
N SER A 617 9.13 5.62 9.55
CA SER A 617 8.96 7.00 10.08
C SER A 617 7.76 7.74 9.49
N GLY A 618 7.20 7.25 8.38
CA GLY A 618 6.14 7.92 7.62
C GLY A 618 6.63 9.10 6.77
N SER A 619 7.95 9.27 6.59
CA SER A 619 8.53 10.40 5.87
C SER A 619 8.63 10.16 4.34
N VAL A 620 8.55 11.25 3.58
CA VAL A 620 8.69 11.29 2.12
C VAL A 620 9.74 12.34 1.76
N THR A 621 10.76 11.94 1.01
CA THR A 621 11.85 12.83 0.57
C THR A 621 11.97 12.81 -0.95
N GLU A 622 11.91 13.98 -1.57
CA GLU A 622 12.17 14.17 -3.00
C GLU A 622 13.64 14.56 -3.22
N SER A 623 14.22 14.06 -4.31
CA SER A 623 15.61 14.29 -4.71
C SER A 623 15.75 14.14 -6.23
N THR A 624 16.90 14.49 -6.80
CA THR A 624 17.20 14.25 -8.21
C THR A 624 18.43 13.38 -8.40
N PHE A 625 18.45 12.59 -9.47
CA PHE A 625 19.58 11.76 -9.89
C PHE A 625 19.91 12.02 -11.38
N PRO A 626 21.18 11.85 -11.81
CA PRO A 626 21.53 11.99 -13.21
C PRO A 626 21.02 10.80 -14.02
N ILE A 627 20.29 11.06 -15.10
CA ILE A 627 20.05 10.06 -16.15
C ILE A 627 21.32 9.96 -17.00
N THR A 628 21.88 8.77 -17.10
CA THR A 628 22.93 8.42 -18.07
C THR A 628 22.30 7.75 -19.28
N ASN A 629 22.36 8.44 -20.43
CA ASN A 629 21.99 7.90 -21.74
C ASN A 629 23.08 6.96 -22.30
#